data_AF-A0A963GE56-F1
#
_entry.id   AF-A0A963GE56-F1
#
_cell.length_a   1.000
_cell.length_b   1.000
_cell.length_c   1.000
_cell.angle_alpha   90.00
_cell.angle_beta   90.00
_cell.angle_gamma   90.00
#
_symmetry.space_group_name_H-M   'P 1'
#
loop_
_entity.id
_entity.type
_entity.pdbx_description
1 polymer ?
#
loop_
_entity_poly.entity_id
_entity_poly.type
_entity_poly.pdbx_seq_one_letter_code
_entity_poly.pdbx_strand_id
1 'polypeptide(L)'
;MLNGTLTGGRSGNAGYSLGVSLYEVDTYEWGYNLGASQALASDNRSIYGRQKVSVNDTFETEFDFEYGKTYAIVANFGVSASDGGIADFSHTASFAMSAAEGTTLVSSAGINYGIAAAVPEPETYAMLLAGLGMLSLIARRRN
;
A
#
# COMPACT_ATOMS: atom_id res chain seq x y z
N MET A 1 -7.70 -4.17 -2.35
CA MET A 1 -9.16 -4.39 -2.49
C MET A 1 -9.83 -3.04 -2.56
N LEU A 2 -10.58 -2.76 -3.62
CA LEU A 2 -11.32 -1.51 -3.79
C LEU A 2 -12.76 -1.72 -3.30
N ASN A 3 -13.13 -0.99 -2.25
CA ASN A 3 -14.45 -1.05 -1.66
C ASN A 3 -15.11 0.31 -1.72
N GLY A 4 -16.40 0.38 -2.01
CA GLY A 4 -17.07 1.68 -2.00
C GLY A 4 -18.55 1.61 -2.28
N THR A 5 -19.19 2.76 -2.12
CA THR A 5 -20.60 2.94 -2.45
C THR A 5 -20.76 4.11 -3.38
N LEU A 6 -21.44 3.87 -4.49
CA LEU A 6 -21.92 4.89 -5.41
C LEU A 6 -23.42 5.05 -5.21
N THR A 7 -23.90 6.28 -5.07
CA THR A 7 -25.34 6.60 -5.05
C THR A 7 -25.61 7.74 -6.03
N GLY A 8 -26.49 7.50 -7.01
CA GLY A 8 -26.96 8.51 -7.95
C GLY A 8 -28.30 9.10 -7.51
N GLY A 9 -28.45 10.42 -7.66
CA GLY A 9 -29.71 11.15 -7.44
C GLY A 9 -30.64 11.08 -8.65
N ARG A 10 -31.78 11.78 -8.63
CA ARG A 10 -32.73 11.82 -9.77
C ARG A 10 -32.06 12.23 -11.10
N SER A 11 -31.11 13.15 -11.03
CA SER A 11 -30.24 13.60 -12.13
C SER A 11 -28.75 13.45 -11.78
N GLY A 12 -28.45 12.82 -10.64
CA GLY A 12 -27.11 12.77 -10.06
C GLY A 12 -26.30 11.57 -10.56
N ASN A 13 -25.00 11.79 -10.74
CA ASN A 13 -24.07 10.77 -11.19
C ASN A 13 -22.98 10.55 -10.15
N ALA A 14 -22.50 9.32 -10.05
CA ALA A 14 -21.40 8.97 -9.17
C ALA A 14 -20.52 7.95 -9.86
N GLY A 15 -19.21 8.04 -9.67
CA GLY A 15 -18.27 7.12 -10.29
C GLY A 15 -16.89 7.14 -9.66
N TYR A 16 -16.07 6.18 -10.07
CA TYR A 16 -14.66 6.13 -9.76
C TYR A 16 -13.87 5.61 -10.95
N SER A 17 -12.59 5.93 -10.96
CA SER A 17 -11.59 5.36 -11.86
C SER A 17 -10.38 4.91 -11.06
N LEU A 18 -9.92 3.69 -11.29
CA LEU A 18 -8.65 3.17 -10.81
C LEU A 18 -7.81 2.80 -12.03
N GLY A 19 -6.57 3.27 -12.06
CA GLY A 19 -5.56 2.82 -13.01
C GLY A 19 -4.28 2.50 -12.28
N VAL A 20 -3.77 1.29 -12.46
CA VAL A 20 -2.47 0.84 -11.95
C VAL A 20 -1.58 0.52 -13.14
N SER A 21 -0.39 1.11 -13.17
CA SER A 21 0.56 0.90 -14.26
C SER A 21 1.98 0.77 -13.75
N LEU A 22 2.75 -0.07 -14.43
CA LEU A 22 4.18 -0.23 -14.26
C LEU A 22 4.91 0.71 -15.21
N TYR A 23 6.02 1.27 -14.74
CA TYR A 23 6.94 2.08 -15.52
C TYR A 23 8.35 1.55 -15.28
N GLU A 24 9.13 1.40 -16.34
CA GLU A 24 10.58 1.40 -16.20
C GLU A 24 11.04 2.81 -15.82
N VAL A 25 12.05 2.91 -14.94
CA VAL A 25 12.52 4.16 -14.39
C VAL A 25 13.96 4.41 -14.80
N ASP A 26 14.17 5.49 -15.54
CA ASP A 26 15.50 6.01 -15.83
C ASP A 26 15.90 7.01 -14.76
N THR A 27 16.97 6.71 -14.02
CA THR A 27 17.50 7.58 -12.96
C THR A 27 18.67 8.42 -13.45
N TYR A 28 18.73 9.66 -12.99
CA TYR A 28 19.82 10.61 -13.28
C TYR A 28 20.16 11.39 -12.00
N GLU A 29 21.28 12.13 -11.99
CA GLU A 29 21.82 12.75 -10.76
C GLU A 29 20.83 13.61 -9.96
N TRP A 30 19.79 14.17 -10.60
CA TRP A 30 18.83 15.10 -9.98
C TRP A 30 17.38 14.67 -10.14
N GLY A 31 17.11 13.39 -10.41
CA GLY A 31 15.74 12.91 -10.51
C GLY A 31 15.57 11.58 -11.24
N TYR A 32 14.36 11.38 -11.73
CA TYR A 32 13.96 10.18 -12.45
C TYR A 32 12.96 10.52 -13.55
N ASN A 33 12.99 9.77 -14.64
CA ASN A 33 11.96 9.80 -15.67
C ASN A 33 11.22 8.47 -15.66
N LEU A 34 9.90 8.54 -15.80
CA LEU A 34 9.08 7.35 -16.04
C LEU A 34 9.09 7.07 -17.55
N GLY A 35 9.47 5.86 -17.93
CA GLY A 35 9.46 5.39 -19.30
C GLY A 35 8.04 5.10 -19.80
N ALA A 36 7.93 4.23 -20.80
CA ALA A 36 6.63 3.79 -21.30
C ALA A 36 5.85 3.03 -20.22
N SER A 37 4.54 3.28 -20.11
CA SER A 37 3.70 2.58 -19.15
C SER A 37 3.22 1.23 -19.68
N GLN A 38 3.20 0.24 -18.79
CA GLN A 38 2.46 -1.00 -18.96
C GLN A 38 1.26 -0.98 -18.02
N ALA A 39 0.05 -1.03 -18.57
CA ALA A 39 -1.16 -1.10 -17.75
C ALA A 39 -1.24 -2.48 -17.06
N LEU A 40 -1.30 -2.47 -15.73
CA LEU A 40 -1.42 -3.68 -14.92
C LEU A 40 -2.89 -3.96 -14.58
N ALA A 41 -3.60 -2.94 -14.10
CA ALA A 41 -5.03 -3.02 -13.80
C ALA A 41 -5.73 -1.70 -14.14
N SER A 42 -6.95 -1.79 -14.62
CA SER A 42 -7.80 -0.61 -14.78
C SER A 42 -9.25 -0.98 -14.52
N ASP A 43 -9.92 -0.10 -13.79
CA ASP A 43 -11.34 -0.19 -13.57
C ASP A 43 -11.95 1.21 -13.57
N ASN A 44 -13.13 1.31 -14.15
CA ASN A 44 -13.86 2.56 -14.23
C ASN A 44 -15.34 2.27 -14.19
N ARG A 45 -16.02 2.87 -13.23
CA ARG A 45 -17.45 2.68 -13.04
C ARG A 45 -18.15 4.01 -12.87
N SER A 46 -19.29 4.14 -13.52
CA SER A 46 -20.20 5.26 -13.35
C SER A 46 -21.63 4.74 -13.23
N ILE A 47 -22.41 5.38 -12.38
CA ILE A 47 -23.85 5.14 -12.22
C ILE A 47 -24.61 6.42 -12.48
N TYR A 48 -25.85 6.26 -12.96
CA TYR A 48 -26.68 7.37 -13.42
C TYR A 48 -28.10 7.22 -12.88
N GLY A 49 -28.71 8.36 -12.56
CA GLY A 49 -30.07 8.38 -12.04
C GLY A 49 -30.16 7.70 -10.66
N ARG A 50 -31.37 7.31 -10.26
CA ARG A 50 -31.63 6.79 -8.91
C ARG A 50 -31.12 5.35 -8.77
N GLN A 51 -29.84 5.22 -8.50
CA GLN A 51 -29.15 3.95 -8.35
C GLN A 51 -28.31 3.99 -7.09
N LYS A 52 -28.20 2.84 -6.42
CA LYS A 52 -27.21 2.62 -5.36
C LYS A 52 -26.46 1.35 -5.69
N VAL A 53 -25.14 1.44 -5.68
CA VAL A 53 -24.24 0.36 -6.07
C VAL A 53 -23.14 0.25 -5.03
N SER A 54 -22.92 -0.97 -4.54
CA SER A 54 -21.75 -1.31 -3.76
C SER A 54 -20.70 -1.96 -4.66
N VAL A 55 -19.46 -1.59 -4.44
CA VAL A 55 -18.28 -2.04 -5.18
C VAL A 55 -17.40 -2.81 -4.20
N ASN A 56 -16.91 -3.98 -4.61
CA ASN A 56 -15.98 -4.80 -3.86
C ASN A 56 -15.13 -5.61 -4.85
N ASP A 57 -14.07 -4.96 -5.33
CA ASP A 57 -13.23 -5.49 -6.40
C ASP A 57 -11.81 -5.78 -5.91
N THR A 58 -11.24 -6.87 -6.43
CA THR A 58 -9.87 -7.28 -6.20
C THR A 58 -9.20 -7.53 -7.55
N PHE A 59 -8.02 -6.94 -7.73
CA PHE A 59 -7.19 -7.09 -8.91
C PHE A 59 -5.88 -7.75 -8.50
N GLU A 60 -5.48 -8.79 -9.22
CA GLU A 60 -4.21 -9.46 -9.06
C GLU A 60 -3.53 -9.50 -10.43
N THR A 61 -2.27 -9.09 -10.48
CA THR A 61 -1.51 -8.96 -11.72
C THR A 61 -0.09 -9.43 -11.47
N GLU A 62 0.49 -10.12 -12.43
CA GLU A 62 1.90 -10.48 -12.43
C GLU A 62 2.59 -9.76 -13.59
N PHE A 63 3.85 -9.40 -13.38
CA PHE A 63 4.69 -8.79 -14.42
C PHE A 63 6.15 -9.19 -14.20
N ASP A 64 6.89 -9.25 -15.29
CA ASP A 64 8.29 -9.66 -15.28
C ASP A 64 9.22 -8.50 -14.92
N PHE A 65 10.28 -8.82 -14.18
CA PHE A 65 11.35 -7.88 -13.86
C PHE A 65 12.64 -8.30 -14.56
N GLU A 66 13.33 -7.32 -15.14
CA GLU A 66 14.70 -7.51 -15.62
C GLU A 66 15.71 -7.10 -14.54
N TYR A 67 16.72 -7.94 -14.33
CA TYR A 67 17.77 -7.65 -13.35
C TYR A 67 18.51 -6.36 -13.70
N GLY A 68 18.75 -5.53 -12.69
CA GLY A 68 19.46 -4.25 -12.84
C GLY A 68 18.62 -3.10 -13.37
N LYS A 69 17.32 -3.33 -13.63
CA LYS A 69 16.36 -2.27 -13.98
C LYS A 69 15.61 -1.78 -12.75
N THR A 70 15.25 -0.50 -12.76
CA THR A 70 14.41 0.11 -11.73
C THR A 70 13.00 0.25 -12.28
N TYR A 71 12.00 -0.07 -11.46
CA TYR A 71 10.60 0.02 -11.85
C TYR A 71 9.81 0.86 -10.83
N ALA A 72 8.79 1.54 -11.31
CA ALA A 72 7.81 2.24 -10.50
C ALA A 72 6.41 1.69 -10.78
N ILE A 73 5.66 1.43 -9.72
CA ILE A 73 4.23 1.15 -9.80
C ILE A 73 3.51 2.43 -9.44
N VAL A 74 2.70 2.96 -10.35
CA VAL A 74 1.88 4.14 -10.11
C VAL A 74 0.42 3.75 -10.14
N ALA A 75 -0.28 4.03 -9.04
CA ALA A 75 -1.72 3.87 -8.92
C ALA A 75 -2.40 5.24 -8.89
N ASN A 76 -3.29 5.48 -9.84
CA ASN A 76 -4.12 6.67 -9.92
C ASN A 76 -5.55 6.28 -9.54
N PHE A 77 -6.03 6.84 -8.44
CA PHE A 77 -7.40 6.63 -7.98
C PHE A 77 -8.15 7.96 -7.99
N GLY A 78 -9.25 7.99 -8.73
CA GLY A 78 -10.12 9.14 -8.90
C GLY A 78 -11.54 8.80 -8.49
N VAL A 79 -12.19 9.73 -7.80
CA VAL A 79 -13.59 9.63 -7.40
C VAL A 79 -14.32 10.85 -7.94
N SER A 80 -15.50 10.65 -8.52
CA SER A 80 -16.31 11.72 -9.09
C SER A 80 -17.76 11.60 -8.69
N ALA A 81 -18.39 12.76 -8.49
CA ALA A 81 -19.82 12.85 -8.27
C ALA A 81 -20.33 14.20 -8.78
N SER A 82 -21.52 14.21 -9.40
CA SER A 82 -22.17 15.42 -9.91
C SER A 82 -23.67 15.39 -9.62
N ASP A 83 -24.32 16.56 -9.65
CA ASP A 83 -25.78 16.72 -9.63
C ASP A 83 -26.49 15.98 -8.48
N GLY A 84 -25.84 15.95 -7.30
CA GLY A 84 -26.35 15.29 -6.10
C GLY A 84 -26.08 13.78 -6.03
N GLY A 85 -25.20 13.26 -6.90
CA GLY A 85 -24.58 11.95 -6.69
C GLY A 85 -23.61 11.96 -5.51
N ILE A 86 -23.36 10.79 -4.94
CA ILE A 86 -22.43 10.55 -3.84
C ILE A 86 -21.55 9.37 -4.23
N ALA A 87 -20.24 9.56 -4.15
CA ALA A 87 -19.27 8.48 -4.31
C ALA A 87 -18.40 8.43 -3.06
N ASP A 88 -18.48 7.32 -2.32
CA ASP A 88 -17.73 7.12 -1.09
C ASP A 88 -16.82 5.89 -1.21
N PHE A 89 -15.52 6.15 -1.15
CA PHE A 89 -14.43 5.18 -1.16
C PHE A 89 -13.46 5.42 0.00
N SER A 90 -13.95 6.04 1.07
CA SER A 90 -13.13 6.37 2.25
C SER A 90 -12.47 5.10 2.81
N HIS A 91 -11.17 5.16 3.09
CA HIS A 91 -10.36 4.06 3.65
C HIS A 91 -10.18 2.82 2.75
N THR A 92 -10.37 2.95 1.43
CA THR A 92 -10.38 1.77 0.54
C THR A 92 -9.21 1.73 -0.44
N ALA A 93 -8.64 2.88 -0.78
CA ALA A 93 -7.39 2.95 -1.54
C ALA A 93 -6.20 2.87 -0.58
N SER A 94 -5.63 1.67 -0.40
CA SER A 94 -4.35 1.46 0.27
C SER A 94 -3.33 0.90 -0.72
N PHE A 95 -2.09 1.38 -0.66
CA PHE A 95 -0.96 0.86 -1.42
C PHE A 95 0.01 0.19 -0.47
N ALA A 96 0.30 -1.09 -0.71
CA ALA A 96 1.29 -1.86 0.01
C ALA A 96 2.19 -2.56 -1.00
N MET A 97 3.49 -2.57 -0.74
CA MET A 97 4.48 -3.25 -1.55
C MET A 97 5.31 -4.15 -0.63
N SER A 98 5.55 -5.39 -1.06
CA SER A 98 6.38 -6.36 -0.35
C SER A 98 7.56 -6.74 -1.22
N ALA A 99 8.76 -6.67 -0.65
CA ALA A 99 10.01 -7.03 -1.31
C ALA A 99 10.31 -8.52 -1.08
N ALA A 100 10.97 -9.16 -2.04
CA ALA A 100 11.60 -10.45 -1.79
C ALA A 100 12.77 -10.29 -0.80
N GLU A 101 13.11 -11.37 -0.10
CA GLU A 101 14.23 -11.38 0.85
C GLU A 101 15.52 -10.91 0.17
N GLY A 102 16.23 -9.97 0.80
CA GLY A 102 17.45 -9.37 0.24
C GLY A 102 17.24 -8.21 -0.73
N THR A 103 15.99 -7.76 -0.97
CA THR A 103 15.70 -6.57 -1.78
C THR A 103 15.29 -5.38 -0.91
N THR A 104 15.61 -4.16 -1.35
CA THR A 104 15.28 -2.91 -0.64
C THR A 104 14.11 -2.20 -1.31
N LEU A 105 13.07 -1.87 -0.54
CA LEU A 105 11.98 -1.01 -0.99
C LEU A 105 12.24 0.42 -0.53
N VAL A 106 12.39 1.34 -1.48
CA VAL A 106 12.54 2.77 -1.18
C VAL A 106 11.29 3.49 -1.70
N SER A 107 10.57 4.17 -0.79
CA SER A 107 9.50 5.10 -1.17
C SER A 107 10.03 6.53 -1.15
N SER A 108 9.74 7.32 -2.18
CA SER A 108 10.12 8.74 -2.21
C SER A 108 9.41 9.56 -1.12
N ALA A 109 8.30 9.05 -0.57
CA ALA A 109 7.64 9.62 0.61
C ALA A 109 8.44 9.43 1.92
N GLY A 110 9.62 8.82 1.87
CA GLY A 110 10.46 8.53 3.03
C GLY A 110 9.95 7.36 3.89
N ILE A 111 8.85 6.72 3.48
CA ILE A 111 8.31 5.54 4.16
C ILE A 111 9.09 4.32 3.66
N ASN A 112 10.10 3.90 4.42
CA ASN A 112 10.74 2.61 4.20
C ASN A 112 9.72 1.51 4.54
N TYR A 113 9.20 0.81 3.53
CA TYR A 113 8.46 -0.45 3.69
C TYR A 113 9.42 -1.62 3.98
N GLY A 114 10.56 -1.33 4.59
CA GLY A 114 11.45 -2.37 5.10
C GLY A 114 10.73 -3.11 6.21
N ILE A 115 10.79 -4.44 6.15
CA ILE A 115 10.46 -5.32 7.27
C ILE A 115 11.12 -4.70 8.50
N ALA A 116 10.33 -4.13 9.41
CA ALA A 116 10.86 -3.48 10.59
C ALA A 116 11.74 -4.51 11.28
N ALA A 117 13.05 -4.26 11.34
CA ALA A 117 13.94 -5.09 12.13
C ALA A 117 13.35 -5.13 13.54
N ALA A 118 13.21 -6.32 14.12
CA ALA A 118 12.76 -6.45 15.50
C ALA A 118 13.74 -5.69 16.38
N VAL A 119 13.44 -4.44 16.72
CA VAL A 119 14.18 -3.66 17.71
C VAL A 119 13.72 -4.22 19.04
N PRO A 120 14.57 -4.96 19.78
CA PRO A 120 14.11 -5.50 21.04
C PRO A 120 13.87 -4.31 21.97
N GLU A 121 12.66 -4.21 22.49
CA GLU A 121 12.28 -3.06 23.30
C GLU A 121 13.21 -2.96 24.51
N PRO A 122 13.58 -1.73 24.95
CA PRO A 122 14.49 -1.54 26.10
C PRO A 122 14.05 -2.33 27.34
N GLU A 123 12.74 -2.50 27.51
CA GLU A 123 12.14 -3.27 28.60
C GLU A 123 12.39 -4.78 28.48
N THR A 124 12.47 -5.34 27.27
CA THR A 124 12.75 -6.78 27.09
C THR A 124 14.17 -7.11 27.54
N TYR A 125 15.15 -6.22 27.31
CA TYR A 125 16.50 -6.38 27.87
C TYR A 125 16.51 -6.20 29.38
N ALA A 126 15.76 -5.23 29.91
CA ALA A 126 15.63 -5.06 31.35
C ALA A 126 15.01 -6.29 32.02
N MET A 127 13.99 -6.90 31.40
CA MET A 127 13.33 -8.12 31.87
C MET A 127 14.24 -9.36 31.72
N LEU A 128 15.01 -9.44 30.64
CA LEU A 128 16.04 -10.46 30.47
C LEU A 128 17.11 -10.37 31.56
N LEU A 129 17.61 -9.15 31.82
CA LEU A 129 18.61 -8.88 32.86
C LEU A 129 18.04 -9.09 34.26
N ALA A 130 16.78 -8.72 34.50
CA ALA A 130 16.10 -8.99 35.76
C ALA A 130 15.94 -10.51 36.00
N GLY A 131 15.58 -11.26 34.95
CA GLY A 131 15.52 -12.73 34.98
C GLY A 131 16.89 -13.35 35.29
N LEU A 132 17.94 -12.92 34.59
CA LEU A 132 19.31 -13.37 34.84
C LEU A 132 19.83 -12.98 36.24
N GLY A 133 19.47 -11.79 36.72
CA GLY A 133 19.80 -11.32 38.06
C GLY A 133 19.17 -12.18 39.15
N MET A 134 17.89 -12.54 39.01
CA MET A 134 17.21 -13.44 39.94
C MET A 134 17.83 -14.84 39.96
N LEU A 135 18.17 -15.40 38.79
CA LEU A 135 18.83 -16.70 38.69
C LEU A 135 20.22 -16.68 39.36
N SER A 136 20.98 -15.61 39.17
CA SER A 136 22.30 -15.43 39.80
C SER A 136 22.20 -15.38 41.32
N LEU A 137 21.18 -14.70 41.87
CA LEU A 137 20.92 -14.65 43.30
C LEU A 137 20.52 -16.02 43.88
N ILE A 138 19.70 -16.79 43.17
CA ILE A 138 19.30 -18.14 43.60
C ILE A 138 20.50 -19.09 43.57
N ALA A 139 21.34 -19.03 42.53
CA ALA A 139 22.55 -19.84 42.40
C ALA A 139 23.54 -19.59 43.55
N ARG A 140 23.70 -18.33 43.99
CA ARG A 140 24.57 -17.97 45.12
C ARG A 140 24.12 -18.56 46.47
N ARG A 141 22.84 -18.91 46.62
CA ARG A 141 22.29 -19.51 47.86
C ARG A 141 22.38 -21.04 47.89
N ARG A 142 22.85 -21.66 46.80
CA ARG A 142 22.99 -23.13 46.67
C ARG A 142 24.44 -23.64 46.79
N ASN A 143 25.39 -22.74 47.05
CA ASN A 143 26.75 -23.04 47.50
C ASN A 143 26.86 -22.75 49.00
#